data_AF-A0AAJ1KAJ8-F1
#
_entry.id   AF-A0AAJ1KAJ8-F1
#
_cell.length_a   1.000
_cell.length_b   1.000
_cell.length_c   1.000
_cell.angle_alpha   90.00
_cell.angle_beta   90.00
_cell.angle_gamma   90.00
#
_symmetry.space_group_name_H-M   'P 1'
#
loop_
_entity.id
_entity.type
_entity.pdbx_description
1 polymer ?
#
loop_
_entity_poly.entity_id
_entity_poly.type
_entity_poly.pdbx_seq_one_letter_code
_entity_poly.pdbx_strand_id
1 'polypeptide(L)'
;MKLTLMINKEKQTFNMPEFIPARLIRQAPELAEIPNNPGPEDMDKMVKFVVKVYDDQFTLDQYWDGIDARKFLSTTSDVINAIINETVEAAGGNPVSGEEENPNA
;
A
#
# COMPACT_ATOMS: atom_id res chain seq x y z
N MET A 1 -8.63 3.30 -3.49
CA MET A 1 -7.70 2.84 -4.57
C MET A 1 -8.06 1.43 -5.10
N LYS A 2 -7.70 1.09 -6.35
CA LYS A 2 -7.80 -0.28 -6.91
C LYS A 2 -6.45 -0.99 -6.90
N LEU A 3 -6.44 -2.28 -6.57
CA LEU A 3 -5.24 -3.14 -6.61
C LEU A 3 -5.51 -4.33 -7.53
N THR A 4 -4.57 -4.65 -8.43
CA THR A 4 -4.69 -5.81 -9.33
C THR A 4 -3.61 -6.83 -8.99
N LEU A 5 -4.02 -8.08 -8.76
CA LEU A 5 -3.13 -9.21 -8.48
C LEU A 5 -3.34 -10.32 -9.51
N MET A 6 -2.30 -11.10 -9.75
CA MET A 6 -2.33 -12.34 -10.54
C MET A 6 -2.61 -13.53 -9.62
N ILE A 7 -3.83 -14.05 -9.61
CA ILE A 7 -4.21 -15.18 -8.76
C ILE A 7 -4.72 -16.29 -9.66
N ASN A 8 -4.17 -17.50 -9.51
CA ASN A 8 -4.48 -18.64 -10.38
C ASN A 8 -4.30 -18.36 -11.88
N LYS A 9 -3.29 -17.54 -12.23
CA LYS A 9 -3.02 -17.07 -13.61
C LYS A 9 -4.09 -16.16 -14.21
N GLU A 10 -5.00 -15.64 -13.39
CA GLU A 10 -6.01 -14.67 -13.79
C GLU A 10 -5.80 -13.33 -13.08
N LYS A 11 -6.08 -12.23 -13.79
CA LYS A 11 -6.06 -10.90 -13.18
C LYS A 11 -7.31 -10.72 -12.34
N GLN A 12 -7.13 -10.47 -11.05
CA GLN A 12 -8.19 -10.11 -10.12
C GLN A 12 -7.96 -8.70 -9.61
N THR A 13 -9.03 -7.90 -9.59
CA THR A 13 -8.98 -6.50 -9.14
C THR A 13 -9.79 -6.32 -7.88
N PHE A 14 -9.12 -5.85 -6.83
CA PHE A 14 -9.70 -5.58 -5.52
C PHE A 14 -9.89 -4.08 -5.33
N ASN A 15 -10.98 -3.71 -4.66
CA ASN A 15 -11.26 -2.33 -4.31
C ASN A 15 -10.96 -2.13 -2.83
N MET A 16 -10.28 -1.03 -2.52
CA MET A 16 -10.15 -0.57 -1.14
C MET A 16 -11.57 -0.32 -0.57
N PRO A 17 -11.87 -0.78 0.65
CA PRO A 17 -13.19 -0.64 1.25
C PRO A 17 -13.53 0.82 1.54
N GLU A 18 -14.83 1.15 1.57
CA GLU A 18 -15.31 2.49 1.94
C GLU A 18 -15.01 2.85 3.40
N PHE A 19 -15.02 1.85 4.28
CA PHE A 19 -14.70 2.03 5.70
C PHE A 19 -13.30 1.52 5.99
N ILE A 20 -12.41 2.45 6.36
CA ILE A 20 -11.03 2.14 6.75
C ILE A 20 -10.93 2.25 8.29
N PRO A 21 -10.63 1.15 9.00
CA PRO A 21 -10.47 1.21 10.45
C PRO A 21 -9.33 2.14 10.89
N ALA A 22 -9.61 3.06 11.83
CA ALA A 22 -8.62 4.01 12.37
C ALA A 22 -7.36 3.34 13.00
N ARG A 23 -7.39 2.03 13.26
CA ARG A 23 -6.20 1.30 13.71
C ARG A 23 -5.12 1.16 12.63
N LEU A 24 -5.49 1.32 11.35
CA LEU A 24 -4.56 1.24 10.23
C LEU A 24 -3.70 2.51 10.16
N ILE A 25 -4.29 3.70 10.36
CA ILE A 25 -3.47 4.93 10.38
C ILE A 25 -2.47 4.95 11.54
N ARG A 26 -2.71 4.22 12.64
CA ARG A 26 -1.71 4.07 13.71
C ARG A 26 -0.43 3.35 13.26
N GLN A 27 -0.52 2.46 12.27
CA GLN A 27 0.62 1.69 11.74
C GLN A 27 1.29 2.39 10.56
N ALA A 28 0.54 3.23 9.82
CA ALA A 28 1.02 3.82 8.57
C ALA A 28 2.30 4.67 8.71
N PRO A 29 2.53 5.49 9.76
CA PRO A 29 3.76 6.28 9.90
C PRO A 29 5.03 5.42 9.96
N GLU A 30 5.02 4.32 10.74
CA GLU A 30 6.16 3.39 10.79
C GLU A 30 6.47 2.83 9.40
N LEU A 31 5.43 2.52 8.62
CA LEU A 31 5.59 1.94 7.29
C LEU A 31 6.02 2.97 6.24
N ALA A 32 5.65 4.24 6.41
CA ALA A 32 6.06 5.33 5.52
C ALA A 32 7.54 5.72 5.70
N GLU A 33 8.14 5.41 6.86
CA GLU A 33 9.56 5.63 7.13
C GLU A 33 10.46 4.53 6.56
N ILE A 34 9.87 3.43 6.05
CA ILE A 34 10.63 2.32 5.45
C ILE A 34 11.38 2.80 4.19
N PRO A 35 12.69 2.54 4.07
CA PRO A 35 13.48 3.01 2.93
C PRO A 35 13.08 2.29 1.63
N ASN A 36 13.40 2.90 0.49
CA ASN A 36 13.15 2.34 -0.86
C ASN A 36 13.93 1.05 -1.19
N ASN A 37 14.75 0.54 -0.25
CA ASN A 37 15.38 -0.78 -0.35
C ASN A 37 15.20 -1.53 0.98
N PRO A 38 13.96 -1.94 1.32
CA PRO A 38 13.66 -2.52 2.60
C PRO A 38 14.26 -3.92 2.76
N GLY A 39 14.53 -4.30 4.00
CA GLY A 39 14.84 -5.69 4.33
C GLY A 39 13.58 -6.57 4.29
N PRO A 40 13.72 -7.91 4.31
CA PRO A 40 12.58 -8.84 4.26
C PRO A 40 11.53 -8.59 5.34
N GLU A 41 11.94 -8.31 6.59
CA GLU A 41 11.01 -8.06 7.69
C GLU A 41 10.15 -6.81 7.46
N ASP A 42 10.73 -5.75 6.91
CA ASP A 42 10.01 -4.53 6.58
C ASP A 42 9.06 -4.76 5.41
N MET A 43 9.49 -5.50 4.39
CA MET A 43 8.60 -5.91 3.30
C MET A 43 7.40 -6.72 3.83
N ASP A 44 7.61 -7.66 4.75
CA ASP A 44 6.55 -8.44 5.37
C ASP A 44 5.53 -7.56 6.12
N LYS A 45 6.02 -6.55 6.85
CA LYS A 45 5.15 -5.56 7.52
C LYS A 45 4.31 -4.78 6.50
N MET A 46 4.93 -4.34 5.40
CA MET A 46 4.23 -3.61 4.35
C MET A 46 3.15 -4.46 3.68
N VAL A 47 3.45 -5.72 3.32
CA VAL A 47 2.48 -6.65 2.71
C VAL A 47 1.32 -6.93 3.67
N LYS A 48 1.64 -7.18 4.94
CA LYS A 48 0.62 -7.40 5.97
C LYS A 48 -0.31 -6.19 6.12
N PHE A 49 0.23 -4.98 6.04
CA PHE A 49 -0.57 -3.77 6.04
C PHE A 49 -1.50 -3.68 4.84
N VAL A 50 -1.00 -3.94 3.63
CA VAL A 50 -1.82 -3.93 2.40
C VAL A 50 -2.97 -4.93 2.51
N VAL A 51 -2.73 -6.16 2.92
CA VAL A 51 -3.79 -7.16 3.12
C VAL A 51 -4.88 -6.66 4.08
N LYS A 52 -4.47 -5.97 5.17
CA LYS A 52 -5.42 -5.40 6.14
C LYS A 52 -6.18 -4.18 5.63
N VAL A 53 -5.55 -3.35 4.80
CA VAL A 53 -6.21 -2.23 4.13
C VAL A 53 -7.33 -2.72 3.22
N TYR A 54 -7.13 -3.84 2.53
CA TYR A 54 -8.13 -4.45 1.66
C TYR A 54 -9.09 -5.39 2.40
N ASP A 55 -9.20 -5.30 3.72
CA ASP A 55 -10.13 -6.09 4.55
C ASP A 55 -10.02 -7.61 4.30
N ASP A 56 -8.79 -8.11 4.20
CA ASP A 56 -8.48 -9.53 4.01
C ASP A 56 -9.14 -10.16 2.75
N GLN A 57 -9.49 -9.36 1.72
CA GLN A 57 -10.05 -9.84 0.44
C GLN A 57 -9.11 -10.80 -0.33
N PHE A 58 -7.82 -10.80 0.03
CA PHE A 58 -6.80 -11.73 -0.43
C PHE A 58 -5.82 -12.02 0.71
N THR A 59 -5.06 -13.11 0.59
CA THR A 59 -4.08 -13.56 1.58
C THR A 59 -2.70 -12.93 1.36
N LEU A 60 -1.81 -13.06 2.36
CA LEU A 60 -0.40 -12.66 2.23
C LEU A 60 0.27 -13.34 1.03
N ASP A 61 0.10 -14.66 0.91
CA ASP A 61 0.69 -15.46 -0.17
C ASP A 61 0.15 -15.01 -1.53
N GLN A 62 -1.16 -14.73 -1.64
CA GLN A 62 -1.74 -14.21 -2.87
C GLN A 62 -1.23 -12.81 -3.25
N TYR A 63 -0.84 -12.00 -2.26
CA TYR A 63 -0.19 -10.72 -2.55
C TYR A 63 1.23 -10.96 -3.06
N TRP A 64 2.03 -11.75 -2.33
CA TRP A 64 3.42 -12.07 -2.67
C TRP A 64 3.56 -12.70 -4.05
N ASP A 65 2.73 -13.68 -4.37
CA ASP A 65 2.73 -14.38 -5.65
C ASP A 65 2.03 -13.57 -6.76
N GLY A 66 1.11 -12.69 -6.38
CA GLY A 66 0.21 -12.02 -7.33
C GLY A 66 0.67 -10.64 -7.80
N ILE A 67 1.54 -9.97 -7.06
CA ILE A 67 2.09 -8.67 -7.46
C ILE A 67 3.24 -8.83 -8.46
N ASP A 68 3.31 -7.98 -9.48
CA ASP A 68 4.49 -7.92 -10.35
C ASP A 68 5.67 -7.44 -9.50
N ALA A 69 6.73 -8.24 -9.37
CA ALA A 69 7.89 -7.92 -8.55
C ALA A 69 8.52 -6.55 -8.89
N ARG A 70 8.46 -6.12 -10.15
CA ARG A 70 8.96 -4.80 -10.59
C ARG A 70 8.12 -3.63 -10.09
N LYS A 71 6.91 -3.92 -9.61
CA LYS A 71 5.93 -2.96 -9.08
C LYS A 71 5.70 -3.10 -7.59
N PHE A 72 6.36 -4.06 -6.93
CA PHE A 72 6.13 -4.36 -5.53
C PHE A 72 6.26 -3.10 -4.66
N LEU A 73 7.43 -2.47 -4.68
CA LEU A 73 7.70 -1.31 -3.81
C LEU A 73 6.75 -0.15 -4.10
N SER A 74 6.62 0.25 -5.37
CA SER A 74 5.75 1.37 -5.73
C SER A 74 4.29 1.11 -5.37
N THR A 75 3.75 -0.05 -5.73
CA THR A 75 2.33 -0.37 -5.44
C THR A 75 2.06 -0.49 -3.95
N THR A 76 2.99 -1.05 -3.19
CA THR A 76 2.84 -1.22 -1.73
C THR A 76 2.90 0.14 -1.03
N SER A 77 3.87 0.98 -1.40
CA SER A 77 4.00 2.34 -0.86
C SER A 77 2.83 3.24 -1.26
N ASP A 78 2.32 3.11 -2.49
CA ASP A 78 1.13 3.85 -2.95
C ASP A 78 -0.09 3.55 -2.07
N VAL A 79 -0.31 2.29 -1.69
CA VAL A 79 -1.39 1.91 -0.77
C VAL A 79 -1.19 2.52 0.61
N ILE A 80 0.03 2.49 1.15
CA ILE A 80 0.35 3.10 2.46
C ILE A 80 0.09 4.60 2.42
N ASN A 81 0.60 5.28 1.39
CA ASN A 81 0.45 6.72 1.21
C ASN A 81 -1.01 7.13 0.96
N ALA A 82 -1.79 6.31 0.24
CA ALA A 82 -3.22 6.56 0.05
C ALA A 82 -3.96 6.62 1.40
N ILE A 83 -3.68 5.71 2.32
CA ILE A 83 -4.29 5.73 3.66
C ILE A 83 -3.89 7.00 4.43
N ILE A 84 -2.62 7.39 4.37
CA ILE A 84 -2.15 8.62 5.03
C ILE A 84 -2.86 9.84 4.44
N ASN A 85 -2.85 9.98 3.12
CA ASN A 85 -3.43 11.13 2.44
C ASN A 85 -4.96 11.21 2.63
N GLU A 86 -5.70 10.11 2.48
CA GLU A 86 -7.15 10.09 2.71
C GLU A 86 -7.50 10.52 4.14
N THR A 87 -6.69 10.14 5.15
CA THR A 87 -6.92 10.58 6.54
C THR A 87 -6.57 12.04 6.79
N VAL A 88 -5.51 12.56 6.16
CA VAL A 88 -5.12 13.97 6.24
C VAL A 88 -6.17 14.86 5.59
N GLU A 89 -6.64 14.47 4.41
CA GLU A 89 -7.72 15.16 3.68
C GLU A 89 -9.02 15.18 4.50
N ALA A 90 -9.40 14.05 5.10
CA ALA A 90 -10.58 13.98 5.96
C ALA A 90 -10.48 14.89 7.20
N ALA A 91 -9.25 15.16 7.68
CA ALA A 91 -8.99 16.10 8.77
C ALA A 91 -8.90 17.57 8.31
N GLY A 92 -9.05 17.85 7.01
CA GLY A 92 -8.92 19.20 6.44
C GLY A 92 -7.47 19.68 6.30
N GLY A 93 -6.49 18.78 6.38
CA GLY A 93 -5.09 19.07 6.11
C GLY A 93 -4.75 18.99 4.62
N ASN A 94 -3.56 19.46 4.26
CA ASN A 94 -3.04 19.31 2.89
C ASN A 94 -2.35 17.95 2.75
N PRO A 95 -2.73 17.10 1.78
CA PRO A 95 -2.07 15.84 1.51
C PRO A 95 -0.62 16.06 1.07
N VAL A 96 0.26 15.09 1.35
CA VAL A 96 1.63 15.12 0.84
C VAL A 96 1.59 14.64 -0.61
N SER A 97 1.77 15.56 -1.57
CA SER A 97 1.97 15.21 -2.96
C SER A 97 3.34 14.58 -3.11
N GLY A 98 3.39 13.27 -3.38
CA GLY A 98 4.60 12.57 -3.79
C GLY A 98 5.03 12.99 -5.19
N GLU A 99 5.48 14.24 -5.35
CA GLU A 99 6.34 14.64 -6.47
C GLU A 99 7.77 14.61 -5.95
N GLU A 100 8.41 13.43 -6.00
CA GLU A 100 9.83 13.44 -6.29
C GLU A 100 9.95 13.89 -7.76
N GLU A 101 10.14 15.19 -7.97
CA GLU A 101 10.75 15.68 -9.20
C GLU A 101 12.06 14.92 -9.38
N ASN A 102 12.10 13.96 -10.31
CA ASN A 102 13.35 13.37 -10.75
C ASN A 102 14.22 14.52 -11.32
N PRO A 103 15.31 14.95 -10.67
CA PRO A 103 16.10 16.06 -11.16
C PRO A 103 17.02 15.67 -12.32
N ASN A 104 16.99 14.41 -12.80
CA ASN A 104 17.85 13.89 -13.86
C ASN A 104 17.08 13.05 -14.91
N ALA A 105 16.00 13.59 -15.49
CA ALA A 105 15.45 13.09 -16.75
C ALA A 105 16.19 13.67 -17.97
#